data_AF-A0A1G5UVM2-F1
#
_entry.id   AF-A0A1G5UVM2-F1
#
_cell.length_a   1.000
_cell.length_b   1.000
_cell.length_c   1.000
_cell.angle_alpha   90.00
_cell.angle_beta   90.00
_cell.angle_gamma   90.00
#
_symmetry.space_group_name_H-M   'P 1'
#
loop_
_entity.id
_entity.type
_entity.pdbx_description
1 polymer ?
#
loop_
_entity_poly.entity_id
_entity_poly.type
_entity_poly.pdbx_seq_one_letter_code
_entity_poly.pdbx_strand_id
1 'polypeptide(L)'
;MRHKNKYITLVGFKNLSGPQVFDIGTIIKLAKEPKNKYDTEAIYIEVRHVGKAAYVANSVYTVVKGTMSGGRLYDKFDEETFAEIRFMKDDVIIAKLLSDNKINQLKKDPESDIFYLMGE
;
A
#
# COMPACT_ATOMS: atom_id res chain seq x y z
N MET A 1 24.02 -5.70 -2.66
CA MET A 1 22.79 -6.00 -3.44
C MET A 1 22.01 -4.70 -3.63
N ARG A 2 21.67 -4.35 -4.88
CA ARG A 2 20.85 -3.16 -5.19
C ARG A 2 19.56 -3.20 -4.35
N HIS A 3 19.33 -2.20 -3.50
CA HIS A 3 18.01 -1.92 -2.93
C HIS A 3 17.07 -1.57 -4.10
N LYS A 4 16.54 -2.59 -4.79
CA LYS A 4 15.53 -2.38 -5.83
C LYS A 4 14.34 -1.75 -5.14
N ASN A 5 14.08 -0.48 -5.44
CA ASN A 5 12.85 0.22 -5.05
C ASN A 5 11.67 -0.65 -5.49
N LYS A 6 11.00 -1.29 -4.52
CA LYS A 6 9.84 -2.15 -4.78
C LYS A 6 8.62 -1.25 -4.86
N TYR A 7 8.09 -1.10 -6.07
CA TYR A 7 6.87 -0.35 -6.31
C TYR A 7 5.69 -1.31 -6.42
N ILE A 8 4.50 -0.82 -6.08
CA ILE A 8 3.23 -1.53 -6.16
C ILE A 8 2.22 -0.65 -6.88
N THR A 9 1.24 -1.28 -7.53
CA THR A 9 0.10 -0.57 -8.12
C THR A 9 -1.12 -0.72 -7.22
N LEU A 10 -1.85 0.37 -7.02
CA LEU A 10 -3.10 0.39 -6.26
C LEU A 10 -4.29 0.33 -7.22
N VAL A 11 -5.34 -0.38 -6.82
CA VAL A 11 -6.60 -0.56 -7.57
C VAL A 11 -7.81 -0.48 -6.65
N GLY A 12 -9.00 -0.36 -7.24
CA GLY A 12 -10.27 -0.39 -6.51
C GLY A 12 -10.64 0.90 -5.77
N PHE A 13 -9.70 1.85 -5.67
CA PHE A 13 -9.91 3.11 -4.95
C PHE A 13 -11.11 3.92 -5.45
N LYS A 14 -11.38 3.93 -6.76
CA LYS A 14 -12.55 4.62 -7.33
C LYS A 14 -13.89 4.15 -6.76
N ASN A 15 -14.00 2.86 -6.43
CA ASN A 15 -15.24 2.26 -5.94
C ASN A 15 -15.35 2.32 -4.40
N LEU A 16 -14.23 2.50 -3.70
CA LEU A 16 -14.15 2.44 -2.25
C LEU A 16 -14.16 3.84 -1.62
N SER A 17 -13.26 4.73 -2.05
CA SER A 17 -13.04 6.02 -1.38
C SER A 17 -12.86 7.20 -2.34
N GLY A 18 -12.64 6.93 -3.63
CA GLY A 18 -12.28 7.92 -4.64
C GLY A 18 -10.79 8.27 -4.63
N PRO A 19 -10.27 8.90 -5.70
CA PRO A 19 -8.85 9.26 -5.81
C PRO A 19 -8.42 10.40 -4.86
N GLN A 20 -9.36 11.24 -4.41
CA GLN A 20 -9.11 12.44 -3.60
C GLN A 20 -8.59 12.16 -2.19
N VAL A 21 -8.63 10.91 -1.73
CA VAL A 21 -8.09 10.51 -0.42
C VAL A 21 -6.60 10.20 -0.46
N PHE A 22 -5.98 10.25 -1.64
CA PHE A 22 -4.59 9.93 -1.85
C PHE A 22 -3.84 11.16 -2.33
N ASP A 23 -2.69 11.43 -1.71
CA ASP A 23 -1.76 12.48 -2.15
C ASP A 23 -0.34 11.92 -2.28
N ILE A 24 0.48 12.57 -3.11
CA ILE A 24 1.90 12.20 -3.23
C ILE A 24 2.61 12.49 -1.90
N GLY A 25 3.36 11.51 -1.40
CA GLY A 25 4.05 11.59 -0.11
C GLY A 25 3.26 10.99 1.06
N THR A 26 1.95 10.74 0.90
CA THR A 26 1.15 10.05 1.91
C THR A 26 1.69 8.65 2.16
N ILE A 27 1.79 8.27 3.43
CA ILE A 27 2.12 6.91 3.82
C ILE A 27 0.84 6.12 4.06
N ILE A 28 0.82 4.92 3.49
CA ILE A 28 -0.31 4.00 3.53
C ILE A 28 0.11 2.69 4.20
N LYS A 29 -0.83 2.09 4.91
CA LYS A 29 -0.67 0.75 5.50
C LYS A 29 -1.18 -0.28 4.50
N LEU A 30 -0.44 -1.37 4.37
CA LEU A 30 -0.79 -2.54 3.59
C LEU A 30 -0.97 -3.70 4.56
N ALA A 31 -2.12 -4.37 4.52
CA ALA A 31 -2.38 -5.49 5.40
C ALA A 31 -3.04 -6.64 4.63
N LYS A 32 -2.69 -7.86 5.00
CA LYS A 32 -3.24 -9.08 4.41
C LYS A 32 -4.71 -9.26 4.80
N GLU A 33 -5.51 -9.76 3.87
CA GLU A 33 -6.91 -10.12 4.09
C GLU A 33 -7.17 -11.59 3.69
N PRO A 34 -6.63 -12.58 4.43
CA PRO A 34 -6.73 -13.99 4.05
C PRO A 34 -8.17 -14.53 4.04
N LYS A 35 -9.10 -13.83 4.71
CA LYS A 35 -10.54 -14.15 4.74
C LYS A 35 -11.35 -13.44 3.65
N ASN A 36 -10.69 -12.79 2.69
CA ASN A 36 -11.36 -12.16 1.57
C ASN A 36 -12.10 -13.23 0.73
N LYS A 37 -13.34 -12.93 0.32
CA LYS A 37 -14.22 -13.89 -0.36
C LYS A 37 -13.79 -14.19 -1.80
N TYR A 38 -12.92 -13.38 -2.40
CA TYR A 38 -12.55 -13.44 -3.81
C TYR A 38 -11.09 -13.84 -4.02
N ASP A 39 -10.18 -13.33 -3.20
CA ASP A 39 -8.73 -13.57 -3.32
C ASP A 39 -8.11 -13.76 -1.93
N THR A 40 -7.69 -14.97 -1.58
CA THR A 40 -7.06 -15.27 -0.29
C THR A 40 -5.70 -14.59 -0.10
N GLU A 41 -5.11 -14.06 -1.19
CA GLU A 41 -3.88 -13.26 -1.17
C GLU A 41 -4.16 -11.75 -1.26
N ALA A 42 -5.41 -11.33 -1.03
CA ALA A 42 -5.78 -9.93 -1.05
C ALA A 42 -4.95 -9.14 -0.02
N ILE A 43 -4.43 -8.00 -0.46
CA ILE A 43 -3.75 -7.02 0.38
C ILE A 43 -4.54 -5.72 0.25
N TYR A 44 -5.19 -5.31 1.33
CA TYR A 44 -5.90 -4.05 1.37
C TYR A 44 -4.99 -2.92 1.81
N ILE A 45 -5.43 -1.71 1.50
CA ILE A 45 -4.73 -0.48 1.80
C ILE A 45 -5.58 0.37 2.71
N GLU A 46 -4.94 0.86 3.77
CA GLU A 46 -5.52 1.76 4.74
C GLU A 46 -4.83 3.11 4.69
N VAL A 47 -5.64 4.17 4.72
CA VAL A 47 -5.19 5.56 4.74
C VAL A 47 -5.65 6.20 6.03
N ARG A 48 -4.75 6.96 6.66
CA ARG A 48 -5.03 7.68 7.91
C ARG A 48 -6.31 8.51 7.78
N HIS A 49 -7.18 8.45 8.79
CA HIS A 49 -8.49 9.13 8.85
C HIS A 49 -9.56 8.66 7.84
N VAL A 50 -9.24 7.70 6.98
CA VAL A 50 -10.17 7.18 5.96
C VAL A 50 -10.47 5.70 6.21
N GLY A 51 -9.49 4.94 6.68
CA GLY A 51 -9.58 3.49 6.80
C GLY A 51 -9.31 2.79 5.46
N LYS A 52 -9.96 1.64 5.24
CA LYS A 52 -9.76 0.79 4.06
C LYS A 52 -10.19 1.51 2.78
N ALA A 53 -9.22 1.85 1.94
CA ALA A 53 -9.42 2.72 0.78
C ALA A 53 -9.11 2.09 -0.58
N ALA A 54 -8.27 1.06 -0.64
CA ALA A 54 -7.87 0.42 -1.89
C ALA A 54 -7.35 -1.01 -1.68
N TYR A 55 -6.90 -1.64 -2.77
CA TYR A 55 -6.19 -2.91 -2.76
C TYR A 55 -4.93 -2.87 -3.64
N VAL A 56 -4.00 -3.78 -3.38
CA VAL A 56 -2.84 -4.00 -4.25
C VAL A 56 -3.29 -4.75 -5.52
N ALA A 57 -2.85 -4.28 -6.68
CA ALA A 57 -3.13 -4.92 -7.96
C ALA A 57 -2.51 -6.33 -8.01
N ASN A 58 -3.29 -7.35 -8.35
CA ASN A 58 -2.80 -8.72 -8.49
C ASN A 58 -2.82 -9.25 -9.95
N SER A 59 -3.67 -8.67 -10.81
CA SER A 59 -3.86 -9.15 -12.18
C SER A 59 -2.91 -8.50 -13.19
N VAL A 60 -2.52 -9.24 -14.24
CA VAL A 60 -1.68 -8.72 -15.34
C VAL A 60 -2.29 -7.52 -16.06
N TYR A 61 -3.61 -7.36 -16.01
CA TYR A 61 -4.31 -6.22 -16.62
C TYR A 61 -4.22 -4.94 -15.77
N THR A 62 -4.00 -5.08 -14.47
CA THR A 62 -4.03 -3.95 -13.52
C THR A 62 -2.65 -3.62 -12.96
N VAL A 63 -1.73 -4.58 -12.91
CA VAL A 63 -0.35 -4.35 -12.47
C VAL A 63 0.40 -3.55 -13.53
N VAL A 64 0.84 -2.35 -13.17
CA VAL A 64 1.67 -1.53 -14.05
C VAL A 64 3.05 -2.16 -14.21
N LYS A 65 3.57 -2.19 -15.45
CA LYS A 65 4.92 -2.69 -15.75
C LYS A 65 5.96 -1.98 -14.88
N GLY A 66 6.81 -2.77 -14.22
CA GLY A 66 7.83 -2.27 -13.29
C GLY A 66 7.40 -2.26 -11.82
N THR A 67 6.13 -2.54 -11.53
CA THR A 67 5.61 -2.75 -10.16
C THR A 67 5.43 -4.24 -9.83
N MET A 68 5.20 -4.53 -8.56
CA MET A 68 4.94 -5.86 -8.03
C MET A 68 3.44 -6.13 -7.94
N SER A 69 3.04 -7.36 -8.24
CA SER A 69 1.69 -7.85 -7.98
C SER A 69 1.47 -8.14 -6.49
N GLY A 70 0.20 -8.18 -6.08
CA GLY A 70 -0.24 -8.60 -4.75
C GLY A 70 0.36 -9.93 -4.31
N GLY A 71 0.22 -11.00 -5.11
CA GLY A 71 0.77 -12.32 -4.75
C GLY A 71 2.29 -12.30 -4.54
N ARG A 72 3.05 -11.59 -5.39
CA ARG A 72 4.52 -11.45 -5.19
C ARG A 72 4.88 -10.65 -3.96
N LEU A 73 4.01 -9.74 -3.54
CA LEU A 73 4.18 -8.95 -2.34
C LEU A 73 3.79 -9.74 -1.10
N TYR A 74 2.75 -10.57 -1.18
CA TYR A 74 2.18 -11.35 -0.07
C TYR A 74 3.24 -12.19 0.64
N ASP A 75 4.15 -12.82 -0.11
CA ASP A 75 5.24 -13.65 0.43
C ASP A 75 6.41 -12.86 1.04
N LYS A 76 6.35 -11.51 1.07
CA LYS A 76 7.50 -10.65 1.40
C LYS A 76 7.38 -9.88 2.71
N PHE A 77 6.25 -9.99 3.39
CA PHE A 77 6.01 -9.40 4.70
C PHE A 77 5.07 -10.31 5.49
N ASP A 78 5.00 -10.12 6.79
CA ASP A 78 4.15 -10.91 7.69
C ASP A 78 2.69 -10.46 7.56
N GLU A 79 2.11 -9.75 8.54
CA GLU A 79 0.70 -9.35 8.49
C GLU A 79 0.49 -7.99 7.81
N GLU A 80 1.42 -7.06 8.03
CA GLU A 80 1.32 -5.68 7.55
C GLU A 80 2.68 -5.08 7.16
N THR A 81 2.64 -4.11 6.25
CA THR A 81 3.79 -3.30 5.85
C THR A 81 3.33 -1.91 5.42
N PHE A 82 4.26 -1.02 5.07
CA PHE A 82 3.95 0.37 4.72
C PHE A 82 4.56 0.76 3.38
N ALA A 83 3.86 1.66 2.68
CA ALA A 83 4.33 2.24 1.43
C ALA A 83 4.07 3.73 1.40
N GLU A 84 4.83 4.46 0.59
CA GLU A 84 4.64 5.89 0.34
C GLU A 84 4.20 6.12 -1.10
N ILE A 85 3.17 6.93 -1.30
CA ILE A 85 2.68 7.26 -2.64
C ILE A 85 3.71 8.11 -3.38
N ARG A 86 4.12 7.66 -4.57
CA ARG A 86 5.16 8.34 -5.37
C ARG A 86 4.64 8.86 -6.71
N PHE A 87 3.66 8.21 -7.30
CA PHE A 87 3.12 8.60 -8.59
C PHE A 87 1.60 8.42 -8.63
N MET A 88 0.93 9.38 -9.25
CA MET A 88 -0.51 9.35 -9.47
C MET A 88 -0.80 9.88 -10.87
N LYS A 89 -1.64 9.17 -11.63
CA LYS A 89 -2.14 9.63 -12.92
C LYS A 89 -3.48 8.97 -13.20
N ASP A 90 -4.51 9.77 -13.41
CA ASP A 90 -5.90 9.38 -13.75
C ASP A 90 -6.43 8.26 -12.84
N ASP A 91 -6.13 7.02 -13.21
CA ASP A 91 -6.68 5.79 -12.67
C ASP A 91 -5.61 4.88 -12.07
N VAL A 92 -4.39 5.39 -11.94
CA VAL A 92 -3.22 4.65 -11.50
C VAL A 92 -2.56 5.40 -10.36
N ILE A 93 -2.43 4.71 -9.23
CA ILE A 93 -1.62 5.17 -8.09
C ILE A 93 -0.51 4.15 -7.88
N ILE A 94 0.72 4.62 -7.77
CA ILE A 94 1.91 3.80 -7.53
C ILE A 94 2.55 4.24 -6.22
N ALA A 95 2.75 3.27 -5.33
CA ALA A 95 3.43 3.47 -4.07
C ALA A 95 4.74 2.70 -4.02
N LYS A 96 5.68 3.20 -3.23
CA LYS A 96 6.98 2.60 -2.97
C LYS A 96 6.97 1.98 -1.58
N LEU A 97 7.30 0.69 -1.47
CA LEU A 97 7.46 0.05 -0.18
C LEU A 97 8.56 0.73 0.64
N LEU A 98 8.28 0.95 1.92
CA LEU A 98 9.24 1.47 2.86
C LEU A 98 10.13 0.34 3.39
N SER A 99 11.38 0.67 3.69
CA SER A 99 12.29 -0.26 4.37
C SER A 99 12.01 -0.28 5.87
N ASP A 100 12.29 -1.40 6.53
CA ASP A 100 12.11 -1.56 7.98
C ASP A 100 12.79 -0.45 8.80
N ASN A 101 14.00 -0.03 8.42
CA ASN A 101 14.68 1.10 9.07
C ASN A 101 13.89 2.41 8.98
N LYS A 102 13.26 2.69 7.83
CA LYS A 102 12.47 3.89 7.62
C LYS A 102 11.14 3.81 8.37
N ILE A 103 10.51 2.66 8.34
CA ILE A 103 9.30 2.37 9.12
C ILE A 103 9.59 2.58 10.61
N ASN A 104 10.65 1.98 11.16
CA ASN A 104 11.03 2.10 12.57
C ASN A 104 11.40 3.53 12.98
N GLN A 105 11.93 4.34 12.05
CA GLN A 105 12.16 5.76 12.30
C GLN A 105 10.84 6.52 12.43
N LEU A 106 9.93 6.32 11.48
CA LEU A 106 8.64 7.02 11.43
C LEU A 106 7.70 6.59 12.55
N LYS A 107 7.74 5.32 12.99
CA LYS A 107 7.00 4.85 14.18
C LYS A 107 7.28 5.67 15.45
N LYS A 108 8.42 6.36 15.54
CA LYS A 108 8.80 7.18 16.69
C LYS A 108 8.36 8.64 16.57
N ASP A 109 7.89 9.04 15.39
CA ASP A 109 7.45 10.40 15.08
C ASP A 109 5.91 10.48 15.23
N PRO A 110 5.39 11.17 16.26
CA PRO A 110 3.96 11.26 16.53
C PRO A 110 3.14 11.91 15.42
N GLU A 111 3.78 12.73 14.58
CA GLU A 111 3.11 13.41 13.46
C GLU A 111 2.99 12.51 12.22
N SER A 112 3.74 11.41 12.16
CA SER A 112 3.80 10.54 10.99
C SER A 112 2.54 9.67 10.82
N ASP A 113 2.14 9.40 9.58
CA ASP A 113 0.97 8.54 9.33
C ASP A 113 1.13 7.14 9.91
N ILE A 114 2.37 6.60 9.96
CA ILE A 114 2.64 5.28 10.52
C ILE A 114 2.29 5.25 12.01
N PHE A 115 2.58 6.31 12.75
CA PHE A 115 2.24 6.37 14.18
C PHE A 115 0.74 6.23 14.40
N TYR A 116 -0.07 6.90 13.57
CA TYR A 116 -1.53 6.81 13.63
C TYR A 116 -2.05 5.44 13.17
N LEU A 117 -1.57 4.92 12.03
CA LEU A 117 -2.00 3.65 11.45
C LEU A 117 -1.60 2.40 12.27
N MET A 118 -0.78 2.57 13.31
CA MET A 118 -0.42 1.53 14.27
C MET A 118 -1.14 1.68 15.62
N GLY A 119 -1.78 2.81 15.87
CA GLY A 119 -2.43 3.13 17.14
C GLY A 119 -3.91 2.75 17.22
N GLU A 120 -4.50 2.29 16.12
CA GLU A 120 -5.85 1.72 16.01
C GLU A 120 -5.79 0.19 15.90
#